data_AF-A0A1M4Z5F4-F1
#
_entry.id   AF-A0A1M4Z5F4-F1
#
_cell.length_a   1.000
_cell.length_b   1.000
_cell.length_c   1.000
_cell.angle_alpha   90.00
_cell.angle_beta   90.00
_cell.angle_gamma   90.00
#
_symmetry.space_group_name_H-M   'P 1'
#
loop_
_entity.id
_entity.type
_entity.pdbx_description
1 polymer ?
#
loop_
_entity_poly.entity_id
_entity_poly.type
_entity_poly.pdbx_seq_one_letter_code
_entity_poly.pdbx_strand_id
1 'polypeptide(L)' 'MFYVKKPEMVNKTFRLPEDLVNQLSAVAQQQGVSMNNLVAQCCAYVLAHLAEQPEKEATEK' A
#
# COMPACT_ATOMS: atom_id res chain seq x y z
N MET A 1 -5.56 31.98 6.73
CA MET A 1 -6.00 31.19 7.91
C MET A 1 -5.29 29.84 7.84
N PHE A 2 -4.50 29.48 8.84
CA PHE A 2 -3.69 28.26 8.84
C PHE A 2 -4.52 27.08 9.36
N TYR A 3 -4.80 26.11 8.50
CA TYR A 3 -5.53 24.89 8.88
C TYR A 3 -4.53 23.77 9.13
N VAL A 4 -4.37 23.39 10.40
CA VAL A 4 -3.59 22.21 10.79
C VAL A 4 -4.40 20.97 10.45
N LYS A 5 -4.06 20.30 9.34
CA LYS A 5 -4.59 18.96 9.05
C LYS A 5 -3.97 17.98 10.04
N LYS A 6 -4.78 17.34 10.88
CA LYS A 6 -4.36 16.18 11.68
C LYS A 6 -4.64 14.92 10.86
N PRO A 7 -3.64 14.29 10.25
CA PRO A 7 -3.87 13.00 9.61
C PRO A 7 -4.22 11.98 10.71
N GLU A 8 -5.45 11.51 10.70
CA GLU A 8 -5.87 10.40 11.56
C GLU A 8 -5.27 9.11 11.02
N MET A 9 -4.33 8.51 11.75
CA MET A 9 -3.80 7.19 11.44
C MET A 9 -4.58 6.13 12.21
N VAL A 10 -5.14 5.17 11.48
CA VAL A 10 -5.85 4.03 12.07
C VAL A 10 -4.97 2.78 11.96
N ASN A 11 -4.74 2.09 13.08
CA ASN A 11 -4.04 0.80 13.05
C ASN A 11 -5.01 -0.30 12.58
N LYS A 12 -4.64 -1.01 11.52
CA LYS A 12 -5.41 -2.12 10.95
C LYS A 12 -4.48 -3.30 10.70
N THR A 13 -4.88 -4.49 11.12
CA THR A 13 -4.12 -5.73 10.92
C THR A 13 -4.74 -6.52 9.78
N PHE A 14 -3.94 -6.79 8.75
CA PHE A 14 -4.31 -7.65 7.62
C PHE A 14 -3.53 -8.96 7.67
N ARG A 15 -4.15 -10.04 7.19
CA ARG A 15 -3.46 -11.31 6.97
C ARG A 15 -3.06 -11.38 5.50
N LEU A 16 -1.79 -11.66 5.25
CA LEU A 16 -1.20 -11.78 3.91
C LEU A 16 -0.62 -13.19 3.73
N PRO A 17 -0.51 -13.70 2.49
CA PRO A 17 0.20 -14.94 2.21
C PRO A 17 1.67 -14.86 2.66
N GLU A 18 2.21 -15.98 3.13
CA GLU A 18 3.58 -16.04 3.66
C GLU A 18 4.63 -15.63 2.63
N ASP A 19 4.53 -16.13 1.40
CA ASP A 19 5.42 -15.78 0.30
C ASP A 19 5.48 -14.27 0.04
N LEU A 20 4.31 -13.61 0.07
CA LEU A 20 4.23 -12.16 -0.15
C LEU A 20 4.89 -11.39 0.98
N VAL A 21 4.67 -11.81 2.23
CA VAL A 21 5.31 -11.16 3.39
C VAL A 21 6.83 -11.32 3.33
N ASN A 22 7.33 -12.49 2.92
CA ASN A 22 8.75 -12.74 2.76
C ASN A 22 9.37 -11.84 1.68
N GLN A 23 8.70 -11.70 0.52
CA GLN A 23 9.13 -10.80 -0.54
C GLN A 23 9.14 -9.33 -0.10
N LEU A 24 8.06 -8.88 0.54
CA LEU A 24 7.96 -7.51 1.06
C LEU A 24 9.03 -7.25 2.13
N SER A 25 9.32 -8.23 2.98
CA SER A 25 10.37 -8.13 4.00
C SER A 25 11.75 -7.95 3.36
N ALA A 26 12.07 -8.75 2.35
CA ALA A 26 13.34 -8.65 1.62
C ALA A 26 13.49 -7.28 0.95
N VAL A 27 12.45 -6.80 0.27
CA VAL A 27 12.44 -5.48 -0.37
C VAL A 27 12.59 -4.35 0.67
N ALA A 28 11.86 -4.46 1.78
CA ALA A 28 11.93 -3.49 2.87
C ALA A 28 13.35 -3.42 3.46
N GLN A 29 14.00 -4.57 3.67
CA GLN A 29 15.39 -4.64 4.13
C GLN A 29 16.37 -4.05 3.12
N GLN A 30 16.24 -4.42 1.84
CA GLN A 30 17.12 -3.91 0.77
C GLN A 30 17.03 -2.39 0.61
N GLN A 31 15.83 -1.84 0.74
CA GLN A 31 15.61 -0.39 0.61
C GLN A 31 15.76 0.37 1.93
N GLY A 32 15.98 -0.32 3.06
CA GLY A 32 16.11 0.30 4.38
C GLY A 32 14.83 1.00 4.85
N VAL A 33 13.65 0.53 4.42
CA VAL A 33 12.34 1.10 4.78
C VAL A 33 11.59 0.17 5.72
N SER A 34 10.66 0.72 6.51
CA SER A 34 9.79 -0.12 7.34
C SER A 34 8.74 -0.82 6.50
N MET A 35 8.37 -2.04 6.89
CA MET A 35 7.32 -2.82 6.23
C MET A 35 6.03 -2.00 6.09
N ASN A 36 5.63 -1.30 7.14
CA ASN A 36 4.42 -0.47 7.13
C ASN A 36 4.50 0.67 6.11
N ASN A 37 5.66 1.32 5.99
CA ASN A 37 5.86 2.38 5.02
C ASN A 37 5.84 1.84 3.58
N LEU A 38 6.46 0.68 3.34
CA LEU A 38 6.41 0.01 2.04
C LEU A 38 4.97 -0.34 1.65
N VAL A 39 4.22 -0.99 2.55
CA VAL A 39 2.82 -1.36 2.30
C VAL A 39 1.95 -0.12 2.03
N ALA A 40 2.11 0.95 2.81
CA ALA A 40 1.37 2.18 2.59
C ALA A 40 1.64 2.79 1.20
N GLN A 41 2.89 2.81 0.76
CA GLN A 41 3.27 3.30 -0.57
C GLN A 41 2.73 2.42 -1.69
N CYS A 42 2.83 1.08 -1.56
CA CYS A 42 2.25 0.15 -2.51
C CYS A 42 0.75 0.37 -2.67
N CYS A 43 0.01 0.49 -1.56
CA CYS A 43 -1.42 0.74 -1.59
C CYS A 43 -1.77 2.10 -2.21
N ALA A 44 -1.04 3.17 -1.84
CA ALA A 44 -1.28 4.50 -2.40
C ALA A 44 -1.01 4.55 -3.91
N TYR A 45 0.06 3.91 -4.37
CA TYR A 45 0.40 3.78 -5.77
C TYR A 45 -0.70 3.03 -6.54
N VAL A 46 -1.10 1.84 -6.07
CA VAL A 46 -2.15 1.06 -6.73
C VAL A 46 -3.46 1.85 -6.79
N LEU A 47 -3.87 2.51 -5.71
CA LEU A 47 -5.10 3.31 -5.69
C LEU A 47 -5.05 4.51 -6.65
N ALA A 48 -3.91 5.20 -6.74
CA ALA A 48 -3.73 6.29 -7.70
C ALA A 48 -3.80 5.79 -9.14
N HIS A 49 -3.10 4.70 -9.44
CA HIS A 49 -3.06 4.11 -10.78
C HIS A 49 -4.38 3.44 -11.18
N LEU A 50 -5.18 2.96 -10.22
CA LEU A 50 -6.55 2.46 -10.47
C LEU A 50 -7.52 3.59 -10.81
N ALA A 51 -7.39 4.77 -10.19
CA ALA A 51 -8.25 5.93 -10.46
C ALA A 51 -8.01 6.55 -11.86
N GLU A 52 -6.82 6.32 -12.43
CA GLU A 52 -6.43 6.78 -13.77
C GLU A 52 -6.79 5.79 -14.88
N GLN A 53 -7.33 4.62 -14.56
CA GLN A 53 -7.93 3.73 -15.56
C GLN A 53 -9.42 4.07 -15.71
N PRO A 54 -9.87 4.63 -16.86
CA PRO A 54 -11.27 4.56 -17.20
C PRO A 54 -11.59 3.08 -17.40
N GLU A 55 -12.30 2.50 -16.44
CA GLU A 55 -13.13 1.30 -16.53
C GLU A 55 -12.84 0.43 -17.78
N LYS A 56 -11.84 -0.45 -17.69
CA LYS A 56 -11.78 -1.63 -18.54
C LYS A 56 -11.77 -2.88 -17.66
N GLU A 57 -13.00 -3.28 -17.39
CA GLU A 57 -13.52 -4.64 -17.53
C GLU A 57 -12.86 -5.77 -16.72
N ALA A 58 -13.74 -6.48 -16.02
CA ALA A 58 -13.54 -7.78 -15.42
C ALA A 58 -12.74 -8.74 -16.32
N THR A 59 -11.88 -9.55 -15.70
CA THR A 59 -11.70 -10.92 -16.19
C THR A 59 -11.40 -11.84 -15.00
N GLU A 60 -12.42 -12.63 -14.66
CA GLU A 60 -12.32 -13.91 -13.97
C GLU A 60 -11.23 -14.79 -14.59
N LYS A 61 -10.57 -15.60 -13.74
CA LYS A 61 -10.33 -17.02 -14.03
C LYS A 61 -10.34 -17.81 -12.72
#